data_AF-A0A0G4PJU8-F1
#
_entry.id   AF-A0A0G4PJU8-F1
#
_cell.length_a   1.000
_cell.length_b   1.000
_cell.length_c   1.000
_cell.angle_alpha   90.00
_cell.angle_beta   90.00
_cell.angle_gamma   90.00
#
_symmetry.space_group_name_H-M   'P 1'
#
loop_
_entity.id
_entity.type
_entity.pdbx_description
1 polymer ?
#
loop_
_entity_poly.entity_id
_entity_poly.type
_entity_poly.pdbx_seq_one_letter_code
_entity_poly.pdbx_strand_id
1 'polypeptide(L)'
;MASSQPHNVFLMTEILELILLETETRTLLTSAQRVCCKWHLLIQDSSDLQAALFFKPVSYTLPRGTPGIRNPLLEECIWPWFCARQARDWKAPPVEGGAKIPQIDPQRDQLFFREGASWKGMLFQ
;
A
#
# COMPACT_ATOMS: atom_id res chain seq x y z
N MET A 1 21.95 -8.64 30.71
CA MET A 1 21.00 -8.44 29.60
C MET A 1 21.51 -9.27 28.43
N ALA A 2 20.82 -10.34 28.05
CA ALA A 2 21.27 -11.19 26.96
C ALA A 2 21.17 -10.42 25.64
N SER A 3 22.27 -10.26 24.93
CA SER A 3 22.24 -9.75 23.56
C SER A 3 21.54 -10.78 22.69
N SER A 4 20.27 -10.53 22.38
CA SER A 4 19.53 -11.33 21.40
C SER A 4 20.14 -11.04 20.03
N GLN A 5 21.10 -11.87 19.62
CA GLN A 5 21.64 -11.75 18.27
C GLN A 5 20.54 -12.08 17.26
N PRO A 6 20.36 -11.25 16.22
CA PRO A 6 19.38 -11.53 15.19
C PRO A 6 19.73 -12.86 14.51
N HIS A 7 18.72 -13.67 14.24
CA HIS A 7 18.90 -14.97 13.59
C HIS A 7 19.56 -14.78 12.22
N ASN A 8 20.53 -15.65 11.86
CA ASN A 8 21.34 -15.54 10.64
C ASN A 8 20.51 -15.44 9.35
N VAL A 9 19.30 -15.97 9.36
CA VAL A 9 18.34 -15.86 8.25
C VAL A 9 18.08 -14.41 7.85
N PHE A 10 18.01 -13.47 8.80
CA PHE A 10 17.80 -12.05 8.52
C PHE A 10 19.09 -11.32 8.06
N LEU A 11 20.24 -12.00 8.13
CA LEU A 11 21.50 -11.49 7.62
C LEU A 11 21.67 -11.73 6.12
N MET A 12 21.00 -12.75 5.55
CA MET A 12 20.96 -12.98 4.11
C MET A 12 19.87 -12.12 3.46
N THR A 13 20.25 -11.31 2.47
CA THR A 13 19.37 -10.33 1.84
C THR A 13 18.26 -11.00 1.04
N GLU A 14 18.60 -12.06 0.32
CA GLU A 14 17.71 -12.82 -0.55
C GLU A 14 16.62 -13.52 0.26
N ILE A 15 16.99 -14.12 1.39
CA ILE A 15 16.01 -14.79 2.26
C ILE A 15 15.13 -13.78 2.97
N LEU A 16 15.69 -12.66 3.41
CA LEU A 16 14.92 -11.57 4.00
C LEU A 16 13.91 -10.99 2.99
N GLU A 17 14.32 -10.79 1.74
CA GLU A 17 13.46 -10.32 0.66
C GLU A 17 12.28 -11.27 0.43
N LEU A 18 12.54 -12.58 0.33
CA LEU A 18 11.48 -13.60 0.20
C LEU A 18 10.51 -13.58 1.38
N ILE A 19 11.02 -13.47 2.61
CA ILE A 19 10.16 -13.36 3.81
C ILE A 19 9.29 -12.10 3.73
N LEU A 20 9.85 -10.97 3.32
CA LEU A 20 9.12 -9.71 3.20
C LEU A 20 8.06 -9.74 2.09
N LEU A 21 8.29 -10.46 0.99
CA LEU A 21 7.31 -10.66 -0.08
C LEU A 21 6.07 -11.43 0.39
N GLU A 22 6.23 -12.34 1.35
CA GLU A 22 5.13 -13.10 1.95
C GLU A 22 4.37 -12.32 3.04
N THR A 23 4.80 -11.09 3.37
CA THR A 23 4.10 -10.27 4.36
C THR A 23 2.99 -9.42 3.73
N GLU A 24 1.94 -9.15 4.49
CA GLU A 24 0.85 -8.28 4.06
C GLU A 24 1.35 -6.89 3.65
N THR A 25 0.84 -6.35 2.54
CA THR A 25 1.24 -5.05 1.96
C THR A 25 1.21 -3.91 2.98
N ARG A 26 0.22 -3.90 3.89
CA ARG A 26 0.12 -2.90 4.95
C ARG A 26 1.28 -2.99 5.95
N THR A 27 1.60 -4.20 6.38
CA THR A 27 2.69 -4.49 7.33
C THR A 27 4.03 -4.16 6.69
N LEU A 28 4.21 -4.50 5.42
CA LEU A 28 5.38 -4.17 4.63
C LEU A 28 5.57 -2.64 4.50
N LEU A 29 4.50 -1.89 4.22
CA LEU A 29 4.55 -0.44 4.05
C LEU A 29 4.82 0.32 5.36
N THR A 30 4.33 -0.19 6.49
CA THR A 30 4.31 0.56 7.76
C THR A 30 5.32 0.05 8.79
N SER A 31 5.23 -1.23 9.14
CA SER A 31 6.02 -1.84 10.22
C SER A 31 7.39 -2.27 9.74
N ALA A 32 7.49 -2.98 8.62
CA ALA A 32 8.73 -3.57 8.13
C ALA A 32 9.80 -2.51 7.83
N GLN A 33 9.40 -1.40 7.21
CA GLN A 33 10.30 -0.27 6.91
C GLN A 33 10.89 0.42 8.15
N ARG A 34 10.33 0.18 9.34
CA ARG A 34 10.74 0.83 10.59
C ARG A 34 11.54 -0.09 11.52
N VAL A 35 11.80 -1.34 11.12
CA VAL A 35 12.56 -2.30 11.93
C VAL A 35 14.03 -1.89 12.03
N CYS A 36 14.69 -1.65 10.90
CA CYS A 36 16.06 -1.15 10.84
C CYS A 36 16.41 -0.56 9.47
N CYS A 37 17.55 0.12 9.35
CA CYS A 37 18.00 0.71 8.09
C CYS A 37 18.17 -0.32 6.98
N LYS A 38 18.62 -1.55 7.30
CA LYS A 38 18.79 -2.62 6.30
C LYS A 38 17.47 -3.00 5.65
N TRP A 39 16.41 -3.16 6.44
CA TRP A 39 15.08 -3.51 5.93
C TRP A 39 14.51 -2.36 5.08
N HIS A 40 14.69 -1.12 5.55
CA HIS A 40 14.25 0.05 4.80
C HIS A 40 14.92 0.15 3.42
N LEU A 41 16.25 0.01 3.35
CA LEU A 41 17.00 0.04 2.09
C LEU A 41 16.61 -1.13 1.19
N LEU A 42 16.51 -2.35 1.73
CA LEU A 42 16.09 -3.51 0.95
C LEU A 42 14.71 -3.31 0.31
N ILE A 43 13.74 -2.79 1.07
CA ILE A 43 12.39 -2.51 0.57
C ILE A 43 12.43 -1.44 -0.54
N GLN A 44 13.30 -0.43 -0.43
CA GLN A 44 13.43 0.63 -1.45
C GLN A 44 14.13 0.17 -2.73
N ASP A 45 15.19 -0.62 -2.60
CA ASP A 45 16.06 -1.01 -3.71
C ASP A 45 15.51 -2.21 -4.49
N SER A 46 14.85 -3.15 -3.81
CA SER A 46 14.25 -4.34 -4.44
C SER A 46 13.11 -3.95 -5.39
N SER A 47 13.21 -4.41 -6.63
CA SER A 47 12.14 -4.17 -7.61
C SER A 47 10.89 -5.00 -7.32
N ASP A 48 11.04 -6.21 -6.78
CA ASP A 48 9.93 -7.09 -6.45
C ASP A 48 9.15 -6.57 -5.24
N LEU A 49 9.85 -6.10 -4.19
CA LEU A 49 9.19 -5.47 -3.03
C LEU A 49 8.50 -4.16 -3.42
N GLN A 50 9.12 -3.35 -4.28
CA GLN A 50 8.49 -2.15 -4.81
C GLN A 50 7.26 -2.46 -5.68
N ALA A 51 7.29 -3.56 -6.45
CA ALA A 51 6.12 -4.02 -7.21
C ALA A 51 5.01 -4.53 -6.29
N ALA A 52 5.34 -5.27 -5.23
CA ALA A 52 4.39 -5.73 -4.21
C ALA A 52 3.75 -4.57 -3.42
N LEU A 53 4.45 -3.46 -3.27
CA LEU A 53 3.95 -2.20 -2.71
C LEU A 53 3.25 -1.29 -3.74
N PHE A 54 3.09 -1.76 -4.97
CA PHE A 54 2.49 -1.03 -6.08
C PHE A 54 3.27 0.24 -6.51
N PHE A 55 4.54 0.42 -6.13
CA PHE A 55 5.35 1.55 -6.59
C PHE A 55 6.02 1.31 -7.95
N LYS A 56 6.20 0.04 -8.33
CA LYS A 56 6.68 -0.37 -9.65
C LYS A 56 5.66 -1.29 -10.31
N PRO A 57 5.63 -1.37 -11.65
CA PRO A 57 4.82 -2.37 -12.33
C PRO A 57 5.38 -3.78 -12.06
N VAL A 58 4.50 -4.78 -12.03
CA VAL A 58 4.93 -6.18 -12.07
C VAL A 58 5.61 -6.47 -13.40
N SER A 59 6.62 -7.35 -13.38
CA SER A 59 7.40 -7.70 -14.57
C SER A 59 6.64 -8.60 -15.56
N TYR A 60 5.57 -9.25 -15.10
CA TYR A 60 4.77 -10.13 -15.96
C TYR A 60 3.61 -9.37 -16.61
N THR A 61 3.30 -9.74 -17.85
CA THR A 61 2.15 -9.21 -18.58
C THR A 61 0.93 -10.08 -18.32
N LEU A 62 -0.15 -9.48 -17.80
CA LEU A 62 -1.43 -10.17 -17.73
C LEU A 62 -1.99 -10.44 -19.14
N PRO A 63 -2.61 -11.61 -19.38
CA PRO A 63 -3.32 -11.87 -20.62
C PRO A 63 -4.41 -10.83 -20.88
N ARG A 64 -4.67 -10.54 -22.16
CA ARG A 64 -5.77 -9.62 -22.54
C ARG A 64 -7.10 -10.14 -21.98
N GLY A 65 -7.78 -9.30 -21.19
CA GLY A 65 -9.07 -9.63 -20.58
C GLY A 65 -8.99 -10.10 -19.13
N THR A 66 -7.79 -10.32 -18.57
CA THR A 66 -7.64 -10.59 -17.13
C THR A 66 -7.77 -9.27 -16.36
N PRO A 67 -8.61 -9.21 -15.31
CA PRO A 67 -8.70 -8.03 -14.48
C PRO A 67 -7.35 -7.80 -13.78
N GLY A 68 -6.89 -6.56 -13.80
CA GLY A 68 -5.71 -6.13 -13.07
C GLY A 68 -5.86 -6.31 -11.55
N ILE A 69 -4.74 -6.47 -10.86
CA ILE A 69 -4.69 -6.48 -9.41
C ILE A 69 -4.80 -5.04 -8.90
N ARG A 70 -5.92 -4.75 -8.24
CA ARG A 70 -6.12 -3.47 -7.57
C ARG A 70 -5.34 -3.44 -6.26
N ASN A 71 -4.77 -2.27 -5.96
CA ASN A 71 -4.10 -2.08 -4.68
C ASN A 71 -5.14 -2.15 -3.53
N PRO A 72 -5.05 -3.14 -2.63
CA PRO A 72 -6.02 -3.32 -1.55
C PRO A 72 -6.03 -2.13 -0.58
N LEU A 73 -4.90 -1.45 -0.41
CA LEU A 73 -4.83 -0.24 0.42
C LEU A 73 -5.64 0.91 -0.20
N LEU A 74 -5.63 1.02 -1.54
CA LEU A 74 -6.45 2.01 -2.22
C LEU A 74 -7.93 1.64 -2.09
N GLU A 75 -8.30 0.38 -2.31
CA GLU A 75 -9.69 -0.06 -2.30
C GLU A 75 -10.34 0.01 -0.91
N GLU A 76 -9.61 -0.38 0.14
CA GLU A 76 -10.13 -0.41 1.51
C GLU A 76 -10.06 0.95 2.22
N CYS A 77 -8.99 1.71 2.01
CA CYS A 77 -8.73 2.91 2.81
C CYS A 77 -9.02 4.22 2.05
N ILE A 78 -8.67 4.30 0.77
CA ILE A 78 -8.62 5.57 0.03
C ILE A 78 -9.82 5.76 -0.88
N TRP A 79 -10.34 4.71 -1.50
CA TRP A 79 -11.51 4.77 -2.38
C TRP A 79 -12.79 5.16 -1.66
N PRO A 80 -13.13 4.58 -0.49
CA PRO A 80 -14.30 5.00 0.26
C PRO A 80 -14.18 6.47 0.69
N TRP A 81 -12.94 6.88 0.98
CA TRP A 81 -12.55 8.24 1.33
C TRP A 81 -12.75 9.23 0.17
N PHE A 82 -12.21 8.91 -1.00
CA PHE A 82 -12.28 9.72 -2.22
C PHE A 82 -13.73 9.92 -2.67
N CYS A 83 -14.51 8.84 -2.71
CA CYS A 83 -15.92 8.86 -3.08
C CYS A 83 -16.75 9.75 -2.14
N ALA A 84 -16.51 9.68 -0.83
CA ALA A 84 -17.24 10.50 0.13
C ALA A 84 -16.95 12.00 0.00
N ARG A 85 -15.70 12.37 -0.29
CA ARG A 85 -15.35 13.77 -0.56
C ARG A 85 -15.94 14.24 -1.89
N GLN A 86 -15.82 13.45 -2.96
CA GLN A 86 -16.41 13.82 -4.24
C GLN A 86 -17.93 14.02 -4.13
N ALA A 87 -18.63 13.23 -3.30
CA ALA A 87 -20.04 13.42 -3.01
C ALA A 87 -20.36 14.69 -2.17
N ARG A 88 -19.38 15.24 -1.43
CA ARG A 88 -19.52 16.53 -0.73
C ARG A 88 -19.26 17.72 -1.65
N ASP A 89 -18.22 17.61 -2.48
CA ASP A 89 -17.76 18.69 -3.37
C ASP A 89 -18.63 18.79 -4.64
N TRP A 90 -19.10 17.65 -5.15
CA TRP A 90 -20.03 17.55 -6.26
C TRP A 90 -21.44 17.35 -5.70
N LYS A 91 -22.41 18.19 -6.09
CA LYS A 91 -23.85 17.89 -5.90
C LYS A 91 -24.22 16.70 -6.79
N ALA A 92 -23.74 15.51 -6.46
CA ALA A 92 -23.99 14.31 -7.23
C ALA A 92 -25.51 14.06 -7.25
N PRO A 93 -26.08 13.71 -8.42
CA PRO A 93 -27.42 13.16 -8.45
C PRO A 93 -27.47 11.96 -7.49
N PRO A 94 -28.59 11.71 -6.81
CA PRO A 94 -28.70 10.58 -5.91
C PRO A 94 -28.32 9.32 -6.68
N VAL A 95 -27.28 8.61 -6.25
CA VAL A 95 -26.90 7.35 -6.89
C VAL A 95 -28.05 6.38 -6.64
N GLU A 96 -28.80 6.07 -7.70
CA GLU A 96 -29.80 4.99 -7.71
C GLU A 96 -29.07 3.69 -7.36
N GLY A 97 -29.19 3.24 -6.11
CA GLY A 97 -28.48 2.05 -5.64
C GLY A 97 -28.12 2.02 -4.16
N GLY A 98 -28.34 3.11 -3.41
CA GLY A 98 -28.21 3.07 -1.94
C GLY A 98 -26.80 2.75 -1.43
N ALA A 99 -25.77 2.98 -2.25
CA ALA A 99 -24.38 2.86 -1.84
C ALA A 99 -24.15 3.83 -0.67
N LYS A 100 -23.99 3.29 0.54
CA LYS A 100 -23.73 4.07 1.73
C LYS A 100 -22.37 4.72 1.56
N ILE A 101 -22.38 6.03 1.33
CA ILE A 101 -21.16 6.83 1.38
C ILE A 101 -20.61 6.69 2.81
N PRO A 102 -19.38 6.19 2.99
CA PRO A 102 -18.79 6.10 4.32
C PRO A 102 -18.72 7.50 4.92
N GLN A 103 -19.13 7.64 6.17
CA GLN A 103 -18.92 8.89 6.89
C GLN A 103 -17.47 8.95 7.31
N ILE A 104 -16.70 9.80 6.63
CA ILE A 104 -15.31 10.06 6.99
C ILE A 104 -15.21 11.25 7.94
N ASP A 105 -14.37 11.04 8.97
CA ASP A 105 -13.91 12.05 9.91
C ASP A 105 -13.04 13.11 9.20
N PRO A 106 -13.43 14.39 9.20
CA PRO A 106 -12.69 15.48 8.56
C PRO A 106 -11.23 15.62 9.00
N GLN A 107 -10.86 15.19 10.21
CA GLN A 107 -9.47 15.25 10.67
C GLN A 107 -8.58 14.23 9.96
N ARG A 108 -9.14 13.10 9.51
CA ARG A 108 -8.42 12.08 8.74
C ARG A 108 -8.12 12.54 7.31
N ASP A 109 -8.93 13.44 6.76
CA ASP A 109 -8.77 13.97 5.39
C ASP A 109 -7.37 14.55 5.18
N GLN A 110 -6.89 15.36 6.13
CA GLN A 110 -5.60 16.04 6.00
C GLN A 110 -4.41 15.06 5.91
N LEU A 111 -4.51 13.89 6.55
CA LEU A 111 -3.45 12.88 6.53
C LEU A 111 -3.30 12.25 5.14
N PHE A 112 -4.40 12.03 4.42
CA PHE A 112 -4.36 11.48 3.07
C PHE A 112 -3.87 12.50 2.03
N PHE A 113 -4.07 13.80 2.25
CA PHE A 113 -3.65 14.84 1.31
C PHE A 113 -2.24 15.35 1.43
N ARG A 114 -1.50 14.92 2.45
CA ARG A 114 -0.10 15.30 2.63
C ARG A 114 0.66 15.17 1.30
N GLU A 115 1.46 16.19 0.94
CA GLU A 115 2.14 16.20 -0.37
C GLU A 115 2.97 14.93 -0.60
N GLY A 116 3.65 14.43 0.43
CA GLY A 116 4.40 13.17 0.39
C GLY A 116 3.63 11.92 0.83
N ALA A 117 2.31 11.87 0.66
CA ALA A 117 1.55 10.66 0.98
C ALA A 117 1.90 9.53 0.00
N SER A 118 2.39 8.42 0.53
CA SER A 118 2.93 7.30 -0.26
C SER A 118 1.96 6.76 -1.32
N TRP A 119 0.65 6.77 -1.04
CA TRP A 119 -0.36 6.25 -1.95
C TRP A 119 -0.47 7.02 -3.27
N LYS A 120 -0.02 8.28 -3.34
CA LYS A 120 -0.04 9.08 -4.58
C LYS A 120 0.88 8.51 -5.66
N GLY A 121 1.92 7.76 -5.26
CA GLY A 121 2.84 7.07 -6.17
C GLY A 121 2.49 5.61 -6.42
N MET A 122 1.40 5.09 -5.84
CA MET A 122 1.01 3.69 -6.01
C MET A 122 0.19 3.49 -7.28
N LEU A 123 0.46 2.38 -7.98
CA LEU A 123 -0.13 1.99 -9.25
C LEU A 123 -1.35 1.09 -9.05
N PHE A 124 -2.18 1.03 -10.09
CA PHE A 124 -3.07 -0.10 -10.34
C PHE A 124 -2.34 -1.04 -11.30
N GLN A 125 -2.27 -2.32 -10.97
CA GLN A 125 -1.59 -3.34 -11.77
C GLN A 125 -2.60 -4.22 -12.49
#